data_AF-A0A936VV04-F1
#
_entry.id   AF-A0A936VV04-F1
#
_cell.length_a   1.000
_cell.length_b   1.000
_cell.length_c   1.000
_cell.angle_alpha   90.00
_cell.angle_beta   90.00
_cell.angle_gamma   90.00
#
_symmetry.space_group_name_H-M   'P 1'
#
loop_
_entity.id
_entity.type
_entity.pdbx_description
1 polymer ?
#
loop_
_entity_poly.entity_id
_entity_poly.type
_entity_poly.pdbx_seq_one_letter_code
_entity_poly.pdbx_strand_id
1 'polypeptide(L)' 'MNPCPLNYEWTIDGSPIQGNAEKVNICFPDEGTFSSVCVLGYTLNPSSGNICSQTNTVCTTVNIDSNCNSEYR' A
#
# COMPACT_ATOMS: atom_id res chain seq x y z
N MET A 1 18.90 19.08 6.26
CA MET A 1 18.02 17.99 6.73
C MET A 1 16.67 18.20 6.10
N ASN A 2 16.04 17.17 5.53
CA ASN A 2 14.66 17.29 5.05
C ASN A 2 13.74 17.23 6.29
N PRO A 3 13.01 18.30 6.63
CA PRO A 3 12.14 18.32 7.81
C PRO A 3 10.89 17.44 7.66
N CYS A 4 10.63 16.92 6.46
CA CYS A 4 9.46 16.11 6.15
C CYS A 4 9.88 14.80 5.45
N PRO A 5 10.22 13.73 6.21
CA PRO A 5 10.44 12.41 5.64
C PRO A 5 9.21 11.90 4.86
N LEU A 6 9.48 11.13 3.81
CA LEU A 6 8.47 10.46 2.99
C LEU A 6 7.94 9.22 3.71
N ASN A 7 6.63 9.03 3.64
CA ASN A 7 5.90 7.91 4.19
C ASN A 7 4.90 7.40 3.15
N TYR A 8 4.52 6.14 3.30
CA TYR A 8 3.48 5.50 2.49
C TYR A 8 2.40 4.94 3.41
N GLU A 9 1.16 4.98 2.95
CA GLU A 9 0.04 4.29 3.56
C GLU A 9 -0.60 3.38 2.52
N TRP A 10 -0.63 2.09 2.83
CA TRP A 10 -1.19 1.06 1.98
C TRP A 10 -2.53 0.61 2.53
N THR A 11 -3.50 0.43 1.64
CA THR A 11 -4.82 -0.12 2.00
C THR A 11 -5.21 -1.24 1.05
N ILE A 12 -5.98 -2.20 1.57
CA ILE A 12 -6.66 -3.24 0.79
C ILE A 12 -8.14 -3.09 1.07
N ASP A 13 -8.94 -2.85 0.03
CA ASP A 13 -10.38 -2.62 0.13
C ASP A 13 -10.73 -1.52 1.15
N GLY A 14 -9.90 -0.48 1.19
CA GLY A 14 -10.03 0.65 2.11
C GLY A 14 -9.52 0.40 3.54
N SER A 15 -9.13 -0.84 3.87
CA SER A 15 -8.56 -1.17 5.18
C SER A 15 -7.05 -0.98 5.18
N PRO A 16 -6.47 -0.21 6.11
CA PRO A 16 -5.02 -0.01 6.19
C PRO A 16 -4.30 -1.32 6.53
N ILE A 17 -3.15 -1.54 5.91
CA ILE A 17 -2.28 -2.68 6.17
C ILE A 17 -0.95 -2.26 6.78
N GLN A 18 -0.23 -3.24 7.33
CA GLN A 18 1.08 -2.98 7.90
C GLN A 18 2.12 -2.74 6.80
N GLY A 19 2.72 -1.56 6.81
CA GLY A 19 3.84 -1.20 5.96
C GLY A 19 3.79 0.27 5.55
N ASN A 20 4.91 0.97 5.72
CA ASN A 20 5.04 2.39 5.39
C ASN A 20 6.14 2.67 4.36
N ALA A 21 6.61 1.63 3.67
CA ALA A 21 7.63 1.70 2.65
C ALA A 21 7.01 1.80 1.24
N GLU A 22 7.84 2.22 0.27
CA GLU A 22 7.48 2.28 -1.15
C GLU A 22 7.06 0.91 -1.72
N LYS A 23 7.48 -0.18 -1.07
CA LYS A 23 7.13 -1.55 -1.41
C LYS A 23 6.76 -2.32 -0.15
N VAL A 24 5.68 -3.10 -0.23
CA VAL A 24 5.21 -3.98 0.83
C VAL A 24 4.95 -5.36 0.26
N ASN A 25 5.18 -6.39 1.08
CA ASN A 25 4.82 -7.77 0.76
C ASN A 25 3.55 -8.11 1.52
N ILE A 26 2.54 -8.60 0.81
CA ILE A 26 1.22 -8.91 1.34
C ILE A 26 0.96 -10.39 1.09
N CYS A 27 0.67 -11.14 2.14
CA CYS A 27 0.18 -12.52 2.03
C CYS A 27 -1.34 -12.49 2.13
N PHE A 28 -2.03 -12.87 1.06
CA PHE A 28 -3.48 -13.03 1.09
C PHE A 28 -3.82 -14.42 1.69
N PRO A 29 -4.68 -14.49 2.73
CA PRO A 29 -4.97 -15.75 3.41
C PRO A 29 -5.89 -16.66 2.60
N ASP A 30 -6.77 -16.06 1.79
CA ASP A 30 -7.80 -16.75 1.02
C ASP A 30 -7.77 -16.31 -0.44
N GLU A 31 -8.22 -17.19 -1.32
CA GLU A 31 -8.48 -16.90 -2.73
C GLU A 31 -9.65 -15.92 -2.84
N GLY A 32 -9.54 -14.95 -3.74
CA GLY A 32 -10.56 -13.94 -3.91
C GLY A 32 -10.09 -12.73 -4.71
N THR A 33 -11.07 -11.93 -5.14
CA THR A 33 -10.82 -10.61 -5.74
C THR A 33 -10.73 -9.57 -4.62
N PHE A 34 -9.51 -9.11 -4.35
CA PHE A 34 -9.29 -7.94 -3.51
C PHE A 34 -9.42 -6.72 -4.41
N SER A 35 -10.54 -6.03 -4.23
CA SER A 35 -11.10 -5.12 -5.22
C SER A 35 -10.29 -3.82 -5.35
N SER A 36 -9.45 -3.47 -4.36
CA SER A 36 -8.64 -2.26 -4.43
C SER A 36 -7.44 -2.26 -3.48
N VAL A 37 -6.26 -2.63 -3.98
CA VAL A 37 -4.98 -2.31 -3.33
C VAL A 37 -4.62 -0.87 -3.67
N CYS A 38 -4.57 0.01 -2.67
CA CYS A 38 -4.24 1.41 -2.87
C CYS A 38 -2.98 1.82 -2.09
N VAL A 39 -2.32 2.86 -2.60
CA VAL A 39 -1.20 3.52 -1.91
C VAL A 39 -1.36 5.03 -1.96
N LEU A 40 -1.09 5.67 -0.83
CA LEU A 40 -0.93 7.12 -0.68
C LEU A 40 0.50 7.42 -0.23
N GLY A 41 1.21 8.29 -0.95
CA GLY A 41 2.51 8.81 -0.51
C GLY A 41 2.35 10.19 0.11
N TYR A 42 2.96 10.43 1.27
CA TYR A 42 2.96 11.75 1.92
C TYR A 42 4.24 12.04 2.69
N THR A 43 4.60 13.32 2.78
CA THR A 43 5.72 13.78 3.60
C THR A 43 5.19 14.39 4.89
N LEU A 44 5.71 13.99 6.04
CA LEU A 44 5.19 14.37 7.36
C LEU A 44 6.27 15.07 8.18
N ASN A 45 5.95 16.22 8.80
CA ASN A 45 6.85 16.83 9.77
C ASN A 45 6.72 16.11 11.13
N PRO A 46 7.77 15.43 11.63
CA PRO A 46 7.68 14.64 12.86
C PRO A 46 7.53 15.48 14.13
N SER A 47 7.90 16.77 14.09
CA SER A 47 7.81 17.67 15.24
C SER A 47 6.41 18.25 15.42
N SER A 48 5.70 18.54 14.33
CA SER A 48 4.35 19.12 14.37
C SER A 48 3.23 18.14 14.06
N GLY A 49 3.53 16.98 13.46
CA GLY A 49 2.54 16.04 12.96
C GLY A 49 1.79 16.51 11.71
N ASN A 50 2.21 17.63 11.10
CA ASN A 50 1.55 18.17 9.91
C ASN A 50 2.07 17.51 8.64
N ILE A 51 1.15 17.21 7.71
CA ILE A 51 1.48 16.80 6.34
C ILE A 51 2.05 18.01 5.59
N CYS A 52 3.25 17.84 5.03
CA CYS A 52 3.90 18.88 4.23
C CYS A 52 3.47 18.81 2.76
N SER A 53 3.21 17.61 2.25
CA SER A 53 2.78 17.33 0.88
C SER A 53 2.25 15.89 0.78
N GLN A 54 1.37 15.64 -0.18
CA GLN A 54 0.81 14.32 -0.47
C GLN A 54 0.63 14.10 -1.98
N THR A 55 0.70 12.85 -2.42
CA THR A 55 0.34 12.44 -3.77
C THR A 55 -1.18 12.20 -3.88
N ASN A 56 -1.68 12.00 -5.09
CA ASN A 56 -2.97 11.35 -5.25
C ASN A 56 -2.85 9.88 -4.82
N THR A 57 -3.95 9.32 -4.31
CA THR A 57 -4.05 7.89 -4.07
C THR A 57 -4.08 7.15 -5.41
N VAL A 58 -3.25 6.12 -5.53
CA VAL A 58 -3.22 5.23 -6.70
C VAL A 58 -3.74 3.88 -6.26
N CYS A 59 -4.67 3.31 -7.02
CA CYS A 59 -5.30 2.03 -6.72
C CYS A 59 -5.19 1.07 -7.89
N THR A 60 -5.11 -0.22 -7.58
CA THR A 60 -5.15 -1.32 -8.54
C THR A 60 -5.98 -2.47 -7.99
N THR A 61 -6.62 -3.23 -8.86
CA THR A 61 -7.29 -4.49 -8.49
C THR A 61 -6.30 -5.64 -8.57
N VAL A 62 -6.35 -6.55 -7.60
CA VAL A 62 -5.53 -7.77 -7.58
C VAL A 62 -6.46 -8.96 -7.46
N ASN A 63 -6.39 -9.86 -8.43
CA ASN A 63 -7.09 -11.14 -8.39
C ASN A 63 -6.14 -12.20 -7.85
N ILE A 64 -6.50 -12.80 -6.71
CA ILE A 64 -5.78 -13.93 -6.12
C ILE A 64 -6.58 -15.18 -6.47
N ASP A 65 -6.22 -15.79 -7.60
CA ASP A 65 -6.85 -17.03 -8.05
C ASP A 65 -6.16 -18.25 -7.42
N SER A 66 -6.95 -19.29 -7.06
CA SER A 66 -6.46 -20.65 -6.72
C SER A 66 -5.48 -21.18 -7.75
N ASN A 67 -5.74 -20.81 -9.00
CA ASN A 67 -5.04 -21.30 -10.16
C ASN A 67 -3.88 -20.38 -10.50
N CYS A 68 -2.97 -20.17 -9.55
CA CYS A 68 -1.60 -19.95 -9.94
C CYS A 68 -1.18 -21.23 -10.70
N ASN A 69 -1.36 -21.21 -12.03
CA ASN A 69 -1.00 -22.30 -12.91
C ASN A 69 0.42 -22.75 -12.56
N SER A 70 0.61 -24.06 -12.53
CA SER A 70 1.85 -24.77 -12.21
C SER A 70 3.01 -24.51 -13.18
N GLU A 71 3.10 -23.34 -13.82
CA GLU A 71 4.14 -22.98 -14.79
C GLU A 71 5.35 -22.28 -14.17
N TYR A 72 5.35 -22.07 -12.85
CA TYR A 72 6.55 -21.71 -12.08
C TYR A 72 6.88 -22.77 -11.01
N ARG A 73 6.88 -24.04 -11.42
CA ARG A 73 7.52 -25.14 -10.68
C ARG A 73 8.83 -25.54 -11.35
#